data_AF-A0A2N3C5S0-F1
#
_entry.id   AF-A0A2N3C5S0-F1
#
_cell.length_a   1.000
_cell.length_b   1.000
_cell.length_c   1.000
_cell.angle_alpha   90.00
_cell.angle_beta   90.00
_cell.angle_gamma   90.00
#
_symmetry.space_group_name_H-M   'P 1'
#
loop_
_entity.id
_entity.type
_entity.pdbx_description
1 polymer ?
#
loop_
_entity_poly.entity_id
_entity_poly.type
_entity_poly.pdbx_seq_one_letter_code
_entity_poly.pdbx_strand_id
1 'polypeptide(L)'
;MNSLAHPILDKPGNMPYIIKERRSTMPRPASEIETARLEARVPVHVYEQMQRAARLRGMTLTGYLIATAGEEARRTVEEADVLRLATEDQVRFAKALIDPPTPNARLKRAAKRHAELIAPR
;
A
#
# COMPACT_ATOMS: atom_id res chain seq x y z
N MET A 1 -52.61 54.43 -25.90
CA MET A 1 -51.37 53.78 -26.38
C MET A 1 -50.35 53.98 -25.27
N ASN A 2 -49.87 53.02 -24.47
CA ASN A 2 -49.95 51.57 -24.45
C ASN A 2 -50.08 51.08 -23.00
N SER A 3 -50.79 49.96 -22.87
CA SER A 3 -50.82 49.04 -21.73
C SER A 3 -49.48 48.30 -21.58
N LEU A 4 -49.38 47.47 -20.54
CA LEU A 4 -48.40 46.41 -20.22
C LEU A 4 -47.23 46.87 -19.35
N ALA A 5 -46.78 46.18 -18.30
CA ALA A 5 -47.25 45.03 -17.55
C ALA A 5 -46.28 44.94 -16.35
N HIS A 6 -46.72 44.39 -15.21
CA HIS A 6 -45.82 44.07 -14.10
C HIS A 6 -44.80 42.98 -14.49
N PRO A 7 -43.55 43.07 -14.01
CA PRO A 7 -42.89 41.88 -13.45
C PRO A 7 -42.18 42.24 -12.12
N ILE A 8 -42.63 41.67 -11.01
CA ILE A 8 -42.08 40.47 -10.35
C ILE A 8 -40.74 40.75 -9.67
N LEU A 9 -40.82 40.72 -8.34
CA LEU A 9 -39.73 40.74 -7.37
C LEU A 9 -38.88 39.46 -7.51
N ASP A 10 -37.81 39.50 -8.29
CA ASP A 10 -36.77 38.45 -8.23
C ASP A 10 -35.74 38.81 -7.15
N LYS A 11 -35.61 37.91 -6.19
CA LYS A 11 -34.77 38.00 -4.99
C LYS A 11 -33.29 38.24 -5.37
N PRO A 12 -32.62 39.24 -4.78
CA PRO A 12 -31.29 39.68 -5.20
C PRO A 12 -30.18 38.84 -4.54
N GLY A 13 -29.17 38.44 -5.29
CA GLY A 13 -28.02 37.76 -4.71
C GLY A 13 -26.80 37.57 -5.59
N ASN A 14 -26.72 38.19 -6.77
CA ASN A 14 -25.51 38.12 -7.58
C ASN A 14 -24.74 39.44 -7.48
N MET A 15 -23.70 39.46 -6.62
CA MET A 15 -22.71 40.53 -6.61
C MET A 15 -21.51 40.14 -7.50
N PRO A 16 -20.98 41.08 -8.30
CA PRO A 16 -19.84 40.85 -9.19
C PRO A 16 -18.55 40.97 -8.39
N TYR A 17 -17.67 39.96 -8.43
CA TYR A 17 -16.31 40.12 -7.93
C TYR A 17 -15.29 39.64 -8.95
N ILE A 18 -14.68 40.63 -9.58
CA ILE A 18 -13.30 40.56 -10.05
C ILE A 18 -12.43 40.23 -8.82
N ILE A 19 -12.03 38.97 -8.68
CA ILE A 19 -10.81 38.60 -7.95
C ILE A 19 -10.06 37.62 -8.86
N LYS A 20 -8.98 38.11 -9.47
CA LYS A 20 -7.94 37.26 -10.05
C LYS A 20 -7.23 36.56 -8.90
N GLU A 21 -7.67 35.36 -8.53
CA GLU A 21 -6.86 34.51 -7.68
C GLU A 21 -5.64 34.03 -8.47
N ARG A 22 -4.47 34.45 -7.98
CA ARG A 22 -3.17 33.92 -8.39
C ARG A 22 -3.26 32.39 -8.37
N ARG A 23 -2.63 31.73 -9.34
CA ARG A 23 -2.31 30.30 -9.25
C ARG A 23 -1.48 30.06 -7.98
N SER A 24 -2.18 29.82 -6.87
CA SER A 24 -1.63 29.21 -5.69
C SER A 24 -1.59 27.73 -6.04
N THR A 25 -0.42 27.21 -6.34
CA THR A 25 -0.20 25.77 -6.39
C THR A 25 -0.39 25.28 -4.95
N MET A 26 -1.61 24.88 -4.60
CA MET A 26 -1.84 24.19 -3.34
C MET A 26 -1.02 22.88 -3.36
N PRO A 27 -0.23 22.59 -2.33
CA PRO A 27 0.33 21.26 -2.15
C PRO A 27 -0.86 20.30 -1.97
N ARG A 28 -0.93 19.27 -2.82
CA ARG A 28 -1.91 18.20 -2.72
C ARG A 28 -1.88 17.69 -1.26
N PRO A 29 -3.00 17.64 -0.55
CA PRO A 29 -3.01 17.10 0.81
C PRO A 29 -2.45 15.67 0.75
N ALA A 30 -1.42 15.40 1.55
CA ALA A 30 -0.83 14.08 1.67
C ALA A 30 -1.84 13.15 2.36
N SER A 31 -2.77 12.60 1.59
CA SER A 31 -3.54 11.37 1.85
C SER A 31 -4.74 11.25 0.90
N GLU A 32 -4.52 11.38 -0.41
CA GLU A 32 -5.34 10.57 -1.31
C GLU A 32 -4.87 9.13 -1.11
N ILE A 33 -5.69 8.28 -0.48
CA ILE A 33 -5.40 6.85 -0.41
C ILE A 33 -5.33 6.38 -1.86
N GLU A 34 -4.12 6.06 -2.34
CA GLU A 34 -3.93 5.48 -3.66
C GLU A 34 -4.66 4.14 -3.68
N THR A 35 -5.71 4.04 -4.48
CA THR A 35 -6.49 2.82 -4.64
C THR A 35 -6.03 2.08 -5.89
N ALA A 36 -5.81 0.78 -5.75
CA ALA A 36 -5.53 -0.12 -6.87
C ALA A 36 -6.76 -1.00 -7.15
N ARG A 37 -7.00 -1.31 -8.42
CA ARG A 37 -8.13 -2.14 -8.84
C ARG A 37 -7.69 -3.60 -8.98
N LEU A 38 -8.37 -4.49 -8.29
CA LEU A 38 -8.17 -5.94 -8.40
C LEU A 38 -9.24 -6.52 -9.35
N GLU A 39 -8.82 -6.96 -10.53
CA GLU A 39 -9.70 -7.64 -11.49
C GLU A 39 -9.32 -9.13 -11.60
N ALA A 40 -10.29 -10.02 -11.41
CA ALA A 40 -10.08 -11.45 -11.57
C ALA A 40 -11.34 -12.13 -12.11
N ARG A 41 -11.15 -13.09 -13.03
CA ARG A 41 -12.21 -13.99 -13.45
C ARG A 41 -12.14 -15.25 -12.60
N VAL A 42 -13.22 -15.54 -11.89
CA VAL A 42 -13.33 -16.70 -11.00
C VAL A 42 -14.40 -17.66 -11.51
N PRO A 43 -14.17 -18.98 -11.43
CA PRO A 43 -15.21 -19.96 -11.71
C PRO A 43 -16.42 -19.77 -10.78
N VAL A 44 -17.62 -20.05 -11.28
CA VAL A 44 -18.88 -19.86 -10.53
C VAL A 44 -18.87 -20.60 -9.19
N HIS A 45 -18.37 -21.84 -9.16
CA HIS A 45 -18.32 -22.62 -7.92
C HIS A 45 -17.45 -21.97 -6.85
N VAL A 46 -16.34 -21.31 -7.24
CA VAL A 46 -15.46 -20.59 -6.31
C VAL A 46 -16.17 -19.33 -5.80
N TYR A 47 -16.84 -18.60 -6.70
CA TYR A 47 -17.64 -17.42 -6.34
C TYR A 47 -18.70 -17.75 -5.29
N GLU A 48 -19.47 -18.82 -5.48
CA GLU A 48 -20.49 -19.26 -4.52
C GLU A 48 -19.92 -19.62 -3.15
N GLN A 49 -18.76 -20.29 -3.12
CA GLN A 49 -18.07 -20.61 -1.88
C GLN A 49 -17.61 -19.34 -1.14
N MET A 50 -17.00 -18.39 -1.85
CA MET A 50 -16.58 -17.11 -1.27
C MET A 50 -17.78 -16.30 -0.78
N GLN A 51 -18.88 -16.29 -1.52
CA GLN A 51 -20.11 -15.60 -1.14
C GLN A 51 -20.76 -16.21 0.10
N ARG A 52 -20.68 -17.53 0.28
CA ARG A 52 -21.10 -18.22 1.51
C ARG A 52 -20.18 -17.88 2.68
N ALA A 53 -18.85 -17.91 2.48
CA ALA A 53 -17.88 -17.57 3.52
C ALA A 53 -18.03 -16.12 4.01
N ALA A 54 -18.24 -15.17 3.10
CA ALA A 54 -18.51 -13.77 3.42
C ALA A 54 -19.78 -13.61 4.28
N ARG A 55 -20.86 -14.32 3.91
CA ARG A 55 -22.11 -14.36 4.69
C ARG A 55 -21.89 -14.90 6.11
N LEU A 56 -21.12 -15.99 6.25
CA LEU A 56 -20.79 -16.56 7.56
C LEU A 56 -19.97 -15.61 8.44
N ARG A 57 -19.07 -14.82 7.84
CA ARG A 57 -18.30 -13.80 8.54
C ARG A 57 -19.09 -12.49 8.77
N GLY A 58 -20.33 -12.38 8.30
CA GLY A 58 -21.16 -11.19 8.46
C GLY A 58 -20.67 -9.96 7.68
N MET A 59 -19.98 -10.16 6.56
CA MET A 59 -19.39 -9.08 5.75
C MET A 59 -19.72 -9.23 4.26
N THR A 60 -19.50 -8.16 3.50
CA THR A 60 -19.66 -8.21 2.03
C THR A 60 -18.61 -9.10 1.38
N LEU A 61 -18.87 -9.60 0.18
CA LEU A 61 -17.90 -10.40 -0.57
C LEU A 61 -16.59 -9.62 -0.80
N THR A 62 -16.69 -8.34 -1.17
CA THR A 62 -15.52 -7.47 -1.34
C THR A 62 -14.74 -7.31 -0.04
N GLY A 63 -15.42 -7.08 1.08
CA GLY A 63 -14.77 -6.98 2.40
C GLY A 63 -14.07 -8.29 2.79
N TYR A 64 -14.72 -9.42 2.54
CA TYR A 64 -14.14 -10.75 2.75
C TYR A 64 -12.87 -10.96 1.92
N LEU A 65 -12.90 -10.60 0.63
CA LEU A 65 -11.74 -10.73 -0.25
C LEU A 65 -10.58 -9.84 0.18
N ILE A 66 -10.83 -8.56 0.48
CA ILE A 66 -9.79 -7.63 0.92
C ILE A 66 -9.15 -8.12 2.23
N ALA A 67 -9.97 -8.54 3.20
CA ALA A 67 -9.47 -9.03 4.48
C ALA A 67 -8.64 -10.30 4.32
N THR A 68 -9.16 -11.29 3.59
CA THR A 68 -8.48 -12.58 3.40
C THR A 68 -7.20 -12.43 2.58
N ALA A 69 -7.24 -11.67 1.48
CA ALA A 69 -6.06 -11.43 0.66
C ALA A 69 -4.98 -10.63 1.41
N GLY A 70 -5.38 -9.62 2.20
CA GLY A 70 -4.45 -8.85 3.02
C GLY A 70 -3.78 -9.70 4.11
N GLU A 71 -4.54 -10.54 4.79
CA GLU A 71 -4.02 -11.45 5.81
C GLU A 71 -3.05 -12.48 5.23
N GLU A 72 -3.43 -13.15 4.14
CA GLU A 72 -2.60 -14.13 3.46
C GLU A 72 -1.34 -13.49 2.84
N ALA A 73 -1.45 -12.30 2.25
CA ALA A 73 -0.29 -11.58 1.71
C ALA A 73 0.71 -11.23 2.82
N ARG A 74 0.22 -10.66 3.94
CA ARG A 74 1.08 -10.34 5.10
C ARG A 74 1.78 -11.60 5.61
N ARG A 75 1.02 -12.68 5.81
CA ARG A 75 1.55 -13.95 6.26
C ARG A 75 2.61 -14.52 5.31
N THR A 76 2.36 -14.47 4.00
CA THR A 76 3.30 -14.96 2.99
C THR A 76 4.62 -14.18 2.99
N VAL A 77 4.55 -12.85 3.13
CA VAL A 77 5.74 -12.00 3.21
C VAL A 77 6.50 -12.28 4.51
N GLU A 78 5.81 -12.34 5.65
CA GLU A 78 6.44 -12.68 6.93
C GLU A 78 7.10 -14.06 6.92
N GLU A 79 6.44 -15.07 6.32
CA GLU A 79 7.00 -16.41 6.19
C GLU A 79 8.24 -16.44 5.28
N ALA A 80 8.30 -15.59 4.26
CA ALA A 80 9.47 -15.45 3.39
C ALA A 80 10.63 -14.71 4.07
N ASP A 81 10.33 -13.71 4.90
CA ASP A 81 11.33 -12.90 5.62
C ASP A 81 11.89 -13.61 6.86
N VAL A 82 11.17 -14.58 7.42
CA VAL A 82 11.61 -15.31 8.62
C VAL A 82 12.49 -16.50 8.25
N LEU A 83 13.78 -16.38 8.54
CA LEU A 83 14.73 -17.49 8.44
C LEU A 83 14.56 -18.46 9.63
N ARG A 84 13.87 -19.58 9.40
CA ARG A 84 13.73 -20.64 10.41
C ARG A 84 14.97 -21.53 10.44
N LEU A 85 15.78 -21.39 11.49
CA LEU A 85 16.97 -22.21 11.74
C LEU A 85 16.63 -23.40 12.64
N ALA A 86 17.27 -24.55 12.41
CA ALA A 86 17.30 -25.64 13.38
C ALA A 86 17.94 -25.17 14.69
N THR A 87 17.60 -25.80 15.82
CA THR A 87 18.11 -25.37 17.15
C THR A 87 19.64 -25.28 17.21
N GLU A 88 20.33 -26.24 16.60
CA GLU A 88 21.81 -26.22 16.53
C GLU A 88 22.34 -25.00 15.77
N ASP A 89 21.69 -24.64 14.67
CA ASP A 89 22.04 -23.48 13.85
C ASP A 89 21.70 -22.17 14.55
N GLN A 90 20.61 -22.11 15.32
CA GLN A 90 20.27 -20.95 16.15
C GLN A 90 21.36 -20.70 17.19
N VAL A 91 21.85 -21.74 17.86
CA VAL A 91 22.94 -21.63 18.84
C VAL A 91 24.22 -21.16 18.17
N ARG A 92 24.56 -21.70 16.99
CA ARG A 92 25.75 -21.27 16.23
C ARG A 92 25.64 -19.81 15.78
N PHE A 93 24.47 -19.42 15.28
CA PHE A 93 24.20 -18.05 14.85
C PHE A 93 24.26 -17.07 16.01
N ALA A 94 23.61 -17.38 17.14
CA ALA A 94 23.66 -16.56 18.34
C ALA A 94 25.09 -16.40 18.88
N LYS A 95 25.87 -17.50 18.91
CA LYS A 95 27.29 -17.44 19.29
C LYS A 95 28.09 -16.52 18.35
N ALA A 96 27.86 -16.60 17.05
CA ALA A 96 28.54 -15.75 16.07
C ALA A 96 28.16 -14.25 16.18
N LEU A 97 26.99 -13.92 16.77
CA LEU A 97 26.60 -12.54 17.07
C LEU A 97 27.19 -12.03 18.39
N ILE A 98 27.22 -12.88 19.42
CA ILE A 98 27.70 -12.52 20.77
C ILE A 98 29.23 -12.46 20.82
N ASP A 99 29.89 -13.45 20.21
CA ASP A 99 31.35 -13.57 20.13
C ASP A 99 31.75 -13.79 18.66
N PRO A 100 31.84 -12.72 17.87
CA PRO A 100 32.08 -12.82 16.44
C PRO A 100 33.49 -13.39 16.17
N PRO A 101 33.61 -14.50 15.43
CA PRO A 101 34.91 -15.08 15.13
C PRO A 101 35.70 -14.18 14.17
N THR A 102 37.03 -14.19 14.31
CA THR A 102 37.89 -13.41 13.42
C THR A 102 37.74 -13.86 11.96
N PRO A 103 37.60 -12.94 10.99
CA PRO A 103 37.50 -13.28 9.57
C PRO A 103 38.69 -14.12 9.10
N ASN A 104 38.43 -15.24 8.45
CA ASN A 104 39.48 -16.08 7.88
C ASN A 104 40.11 -15.43 6.61
N ALA A 105 41.26 -15.93 6.18
CA ALA A 105 41.98 -15.39 5.03
C ALA A 105 41.18 -15.45 3.71
N ARG A 106 40.24 -16.39 3.56
CA ARG A 106 39.34 -16.46 2.39
C ARG A 106 38.30 -15.34 2.42
N LEU A 107 37.68 -15.09 3.58
CA LEU A 107 36.68 -14.03 3.75
C LEU A 107 37.30 -12.64 3.56
N LYS A 108 38.52 -12.41 4.09
CA LYS A 108 39.27 -11.16 3.86
C LYS A 108 39.52 -10.91 2.37
N ARG A 109 39.94 -11.95 1.63
CA ARG A 109 40.13 -11.84 0.17
C ARG A 109 38.83 -11.58 -0.58
N ALA A 110 37.74 -12.23 -0.18
CA ALA A 110 36.43 -12.02 -0.79
C ALA A 110 35.91 -10.58 -0.57
N ALA A 111 36.05 -10.06 0.65
CA ALA A 111 35.68 -8.68 0.98
C ALA A 111 36.48 -7.66 0.14
N LYS A 112 37.79 -7.87 -0.03
CA LYS A 112 38.63 -7.02 -0.90
C LYS A 112 38.12 -7.00 -2.35
N ARG A 113 37.87 -8.17 -2.94
CA ARG A 113 37.33 -8.27 -4.31
C ARG A 113 35.96 -7.60 -4.45
N HIS A 114 35.10 -7.77 -3.46
CA HIS A 114 33.78 -7.14 -3.47
C HIS A 114 33.87 -5.61 -3.43
N ALA A 115 34.77 -5.06 -2.60
CA ALA A 115 35.02 -3.62 -2.56
C ALA A 115 35.54 -3.07 -3.90
N GLU A 116 36.42 -3.81 -4.58
CA GLU A 116 36.92 -3.45 -5.91
C GLU A 116 35.83 -3.46 -6.99
N LEU A 117 34.81 -4.33 -6.85
CA LEU A 117 33.69 -4.44 -7.79
C LEU A 117 32.58 -3.40 -7.58
N ILE A 118 32.36 -2.94 -6.33
CA ILE A 118 31.23 -2.06 -5.96
C ILE A 118 31.65 -0.60 -5.75
N ALA A 119 32.94 -0.29 -5.64
CA ALA A 119 33.38 1.10 -5.56
C ALA A 119 32.84 1.91 -6.76
N PRO A 120 32.23 3.09 -6.51
CA PRO A 120 31.82 3.97 -7.60
C PRO A 120 33.08 4.39 -8.36
N ARG A 121 33.01 4.29 -9.69
CA ARG A 121 34.07 4.76 -10.57
C ARG A 121 34.13 6.28 -10.59
#